data_AF-A0A2U1SRP4-F1
#
_entry.id   AF-A0A2U1SRP4-F1
#
_cell.length_a   1.000
_cell.length_b   1.000
_cell.length_c   1.000
_cell.angle_alpha   90.00
_cell.angle_beta   90.00
_cell.angle_gamma   90.00
#
_symmetry.space_group_name_H-M   'P 1'
#
loop_
_entity.id
_entity.type
_entity.pdbx_description
1 polymer ?
#
loop_
_entity_poly.entity_id
_entity_poly.type
_entity_poly.pdbx_seq_one_letter_code
_entity_poly.pdbx_strand_id
1 'polypeptide(L)'
;MRLLSGFDERAAIEFAATQAQRVASGQKNEGATRAKAKFDDQIVAIAAVEGATVIYSDDPHIKKMAGGRFEVVGIADLPLPPSDAQSRFEFDRQDEPTIPNNDTSDS
;
A
#
# COMPACT_ATOMS: atom_id res chain seq x y z
N MET A 1 14.48 -0.38 -10.51
CA MET A 1 14.05 0.57 -9.47
C MET A 1 13.10 1.57 -10.13
N ARG A 2 11.79 1.45 -9.93
CA ARG A 2 10.79 2.38 -10.50
C ARG A 2 10.36 3.36 -9.42
N LEU A 3 10.72 4.62 -9.59
CA LEU A 3 10.31 5.72 -8.72
C LEU A 3 8.84 6.04 -9.01
N LEU A 4 8.04 6.25 -7.97
CA LEU A 4 6.69 6.83 -8.09
C LEU A 4 6.83 8.22 -8.72
N SER A 5 6.36 8.39 -9.95
CA SER A 5 6.36 9.68 -10.65
C SER A 5 5.43 10.67 -9.95
N GLY A 6 5.87 11.92 -9.81
CA GLY A 6 5.05 13.01 -9.30
C GLY A 6 3.83 13.25 -10.20
N PHE A 7 2.76 13.76 -9.57
CA PHE A 7 1.44 14.08 -10.15
C PHE A 7 1.57 14.69 -11.56
N ASP A 8 1.40 13.89 -12.61
CA ASP A 8 1.49 14.35 -13.99
C ASP A 8 0.22 15.11 -14.38
N GLU A 9 0.34 16.19 -15.17
CA GLU A 9 -0.79 17.06 -15.57
C GLU A 9 -1.95 16.26 -16.18
N ARG A 10 -1.64 15.12 -16.82
CA ARG A 10 -2.63 14.20 -17.38
C ARG A 10 -3.47 13.52 -16.31
N ALA A 11 -2.87 13.11 -15.19
CA ALA A 11 -3.58 12.58 -14.03
C ALA A 11 -4.51 13.63 -13.42
N ALA A 12 -4.09 14.89 -13.39
CA ALA A 12 -4.92 16.00 -12.92
C ALA A 12 -6.11 16.27 -13.85
N ILE A 13 -5.93 16.18 -15.17
CA ILE A 13 -7.01 16.39 -16.16
C ILE A 13 -8.07 15.28 -16.10
N GLU A 14 -7.67 14.01 -16.05
CA GLU A 14 -8.61 12.88 -15.94
C GLU A 14 -9.32 12.85 -14.58
N PHE A 15 -8.61 13.20 -13.50
CA PHE A 15 -9.25 13.39 -12.21
C PHE A 15 -10.29 14.52 -12.24
N ALA A 16 -9.97 15.66 -12.86
CA ALA A 16 -10.90 16.78 -13.00
C ALA A 16 -12.12 16.41 -13.87
N ALA A 17 -11.93 15.64 -14.95
CA ALA A 17 -13.02 15.18 -15.80
C ALA A 17 -13.94 14.18 -15.08
N THR A 18 -13.35 13.22 -14.36
CA THR A 18 -14.10 12.22 -13.57
C THR A 18 -14.87 12.87 -12.44
N GLN A 19 -14.26 13.84 -11.74
CA GLN A 19 -14.93 14.63 -10.70
C GLN A 19 -16.05 15.51 -11.27
N ALA A 20 -15.86 16.13 -12.43
CA ALA A 20 -16.91 16.91 -13.07
C ALA A 20 -18.13 16.03 -13.43
N GLN A 21 -17.90 14.81 -13.92
CA GLN A 21 -18.97 13.85 -14.20
C GLN A 21 -19.69 13.36 -12.94
N ARG A 22 -18.97 13.11 -11.83
CA ARG A 22 -19.57 12.73 -10.54
C ARG A 22 -20.41 13.83 -9.91
N VAL A 23 -19.94 15.08 -9.98
CA VAL A 23 -20.72 16.23 -9.52
C VAL A 23 -21.98 16.39 -10.37
N ALA A 24 -21.88 16.21 -11.69
CA ALA A 24 -23.01 16.29 -12.60
C ALA A 24 -24.03 15.14 -12.40
N SER A 25 -23.58 13.94 -12.05
CA SER A 25 -24.45 12.78 -11.81
C SER A 25 -25.15 12.77 -10.45
N GLY A 26 -24.79 13.69 -9.55
CA GLY A 26 -25.45 13.88 -8.26
C GLY A 26 -25.28 12.71 -7.27
N GLN A 27 -24.46 11.71 -7.59
CA GLN A 27 -24.21 10.56 -6.72
C GLN A 27 -23.37 10.99 -5.52
N LYS A 28 -24.05 11.32 -4.42
CA LYS A 28 -23.41 11.48 -3.11
C LYS A 28 -23.12 10.10 -2.55
N ASN A 29 -21.86 9.83 -2.25
CA ASN A 29 -21.47 8.65 -1.48
C ASN A 29 -21.98 8.81 -0.04
N GLU A 30 -23.17 8.30 0.22
CA GLU A 30 -23.73 8.18 1.57
C GLU A 30 -22.87 7.18 2.36
N GLY A 31 -21.96 7.69 3.20
CA GLY A 31 -21.20 6.86 4.15
C GLY A 31 -19.68 7.02 4.16
N ALA A 32 -19.08 7.64 3.14
CA ALA A 32 -17.64 7.95 3.12
C ALA A 32 -17.39 9.42 3.47
N THR A 33 -16.43 9.70 4.35
CA THR A 33 -15.97 11.07 4.57
C THR A 33 -15.54 11.67 3.24
N ARG A 34 -15.89 12.94 2.97
CA ARG A 34 -15.60 13.63 1.70
C ARG A 34 -14.12 13.53 1.28
N ALA A 35 -13.21 13.43 2.25
CA ALA A 35 -11.79 13.22 2.01
C ALA A 35 -11.50 11.82 1.42
N LYS A 36 -12.02 10.75 2.03
CA LYS A 36 -11.85 9.37 1.54
C LYS A 36 -12.37 9.22 0.11
N ALA A 37 -13.58 9.72 -0.15
CA ALA A 37 -14.15 9.68 -1.49
C ALA A 37 -13.26 10.39 -2.54
N LYS A 38 -12.64 11.52 -2.18
CA LYS A 38 -11.70 12.22 -3.06
C LYS A 38 -10.44 11.41 -3.33
N PHE A 39 -9.88 10.74 -2.32
CA PHE A 39 -8.70 9.90 -2.51
C PHE A 39 -9.02 8.68 -3.38
N ASP A 40 -10.18 8.05 -3.18
CA ASP A 40 -10.62 6.93 -4.01
C ASP A 40 -10.73 7.34 -5.49
N ASP A 41 -11.25 8.54 -5.75
CA ASP A 41 -11.33 9.13 -7.10
C ASP A 41 -9.95 9.43 -7.69
N GLN A 42 -9.01 9.94 -6.89
CA GLN A 42 -7.64 10.21 -7.33
C GLN A 42 -6.91 8.93 -7.73
N ILE A 43 -7.02 7.88 -6.91
CA ILE A 43 -6.36 6.59 -7.15
C ILE A 43 -6.84 5.98 -8.47
N VAL A 44 -8.17 5.95 -8.69
CA VAL A 44 -8.74 5.37 -9.91
C VAL A 44 -8.40 6.21 -11.14
N ALA A 45 -8.42 7.54 -11.04
CA ALA A 45 -8.03 8.42 -12.14
C ALA A 45 -6.55 8.25 -12.55
N ILE A 46 -5.64 8.18 -11.57
CA ILE A 46 -4.22 7.94 -11.83
C ILE A 46 -4.03 6.58 -12.48
N ALA A 47 -4.68 5.53 -11.96
CA ALA A 47 -4.60 4.19 -12.54
C ALA A 47 -5.07 4.17 -14.01
N ALA A 48 -6.13 4.92 -14.34
CA ALA A 48 -6.61 5.05 -15.72
C ALA A 48 -5.60 5.73 -16.64
N VAL A 49 -4.98 6.82 -16.17
CA VAL A 49 -4.01 7.62 -16.93
C VAL A 49 -2.72 6.86 -17.21
N GLU A 50 -2.22 6.17 -16.20
CA GLU A 50 -0.99 5.38 -16.30
C GLU A 50 -1.20 4.06 -17.08
N GLY A 51 -2.45 3.78 -17.51
CA GLY A 51 -2.79 2.54 -18.20
C GLY A 51 -2.59 1.31 -17.31
N ALA A 52 -2.77 1.46 -16.00
CA ALA A 52 -2.65 0.36 -15.06
C ALA A 52 -3.69 -0.72 -15.37
N THR A 53 -3.30 -1.98 -15.21
CA THR A 53 -4.21 -3.12 -15.35
C THR A 53 -4.69 -3.66 -14.00
N VAL A 54 -3.92 -3.39 -12.92
CA VAL A 54 -4.16 -3.86 -11.55
C VAL A 54 -4.08 -2.70 -10.57
N ILE A 55 -4.98 -2.66 -9.60
CA ILE A 55 -4.94 -1.81 -8.41
C ILE A 55 -4.84 -2.72 -7.18
N TYR A 56 -3.84 -2.50 -6.33
CA TYR A 56 -3.74 -3.20 -5.05
C TYR A 56 -4.48 -2.41 -3.96
N SER A 57 -5.57 -2.96 -3.43
CA SER A 57 -6.37 -2.31 -2.39
C SER A 57 -7.31 -3.29 -1.70
N ASP A 58 -7.42 -3.15 -0.38
CA ASP A 58 -8.46 -3.83 0.43
C ASP A 58 -9.75 -2.99 0.56
N ASP A 59 -9.80 -1.80 -0.05
CA ASP A 59 -10.97 -0.92 0.08
C ASP A 59 -12.13 -1.37 -0.84
N PRO A 60 -13.32 -1.67 -0.28
CA PRO A 60 -14.46 -2.08 -1.08
C PRO A 60 -14.98 -0.97 -2.03
N HIS A 61 -14.72 0.30 -1.74
CA HIS A 61 -15.11 1.42 -2.62
C HIS A 61 -14.27 1.43 -3.89
N ILE A 62 -12.96 1.19 -3.79
CA ILE A 62 -12.07 1.05 -4.95
C ILE A 62 -12.52 -0.12 -5.80
N LYS A 63 -12.85 -1.26 -5.19
CA LYS A 63 -13.36 -2.44 -5.90
C LYS A 63 -14.64 -2.15 -6.66
N LYS A 64 -15.56 -1.37 -6.07
CA LYS A 64 -16.80 -0.92 -6.73
C LYS A 64 -16.53 0.06 -7.86
N MET A 65 -15.59 0.99 -7.66
CA MET A 65 -15.24 2.04 -8.64
C MET A 65 -14.44 1.51 -9.83
N ALA A 66 -13.65 0.44 -9.63
CA ALA A 66 -12.87 -0.18 -10.68
C ALA A 66 -13.77 -0.73 -11.80
N GLY A 67 -14.99 -1.18 -11.48
CA GLY A 67 -16.05 -1.48 -12.46
C GLY A 67 -15.65 -2.48 -13.57
N GLY A 68 -14.63 -3.30 -13.34
CA GLY A 68 -14.06 -4.21 -14.34
C GLY A 68 -13.02 -3.61 -15.28
N ARG A 69 -12.73 -2.30 -15.17
CA ARG A 69 -11.65 -1.62 -15.91
C ARG A 69 -10.26 -1.98 -15.37
N PHE A 70 -10.19 -2.29 -14.08
CA PHE A 70 -8.97 -2.71 -13.38
C PHE A 70 -9.25 -4.01 -12.63
N GLU A 71 -8.27 -4.91 -12.59
CA GLU A 71 -8.23 -5.96 -11.60
C GLU A 71 -7.91 -5.34 -10.22
N VAL A 72 -8.61 -5.73 -9.17
CA VAL A 72 -8.37 -5.24 -7.81
C VAL A 72 -7.95 -6.40 -6.92
N VAL A 73 -6.69 -6.37 -6.49
CA VAL A 73 -6.06 -7.43 -5.68
C VAL A 73 -5.91 -6.95 -4.25
N GLY A 74 -6.44 -7.72 -3.29
CA GLY A 74 -6.28 -7.44 -1.87
C GLY A 74 -4.89 -7.82 -1.37
N ILE A 75 -4.46 -7.25 -0.24
CA ILE A 75 -3.15 -7.57 0.36
C ILE A 75 -3.09 -9.05 0.75
N ALA A 76 -4.21 -9.61 1.22
CA ALA A 76 -4.30 -11.02 1.59
C ALA A 76 -4.18 -11.99 0.40
N ASP A 77 -4.40 -11.51 -0.82
CA ASP A 77 -4.34 -12.31 -2.05
C ASP A 77 -2.94 -12.26 -2.70
N LEU A 78 -2.00 -11.50 -2.14
CA LEU A 78 -0.64 -11.42 -2.65
C LEU A 78 0.12 -12.72 -2.38
N PRO A 79 0.93 -13.21 -3.35
CA PRO A 79 1.78 -14.37 -3.13
C PRO A 79 2.79 -14.06 -2.03
N LEU A 80 2.95 -15.00 -1.10
CA LEU A 80 4.00 -14.91 -0.09
C LEU A 80 5.37 -14.91 -0.78
N PRO A 81 6.33 -14.11 -0.27
CA PRO A 81 7.67 -14.12 -0.81
C PRO A 81 8.29 -15.52 -0.67
N PRO A 82 9.17 -15.92 -1.60
CA PRO A 82 9.86 -17.20 -1.51
C PRO A 82 10.71 -17.25 -0.22
N SER A 83 10.70 -18.40 0.47
CA SER A 83 11.42 -18.63 1.73
C SER A 83 12.91 -18.29 1.63
N ASP A 84 13.48 -18.46 0.45
CA ASP A 84 14.91 -18.39 0.20
C ASP A 84 15.41 -16.94 0.01
N ALA A 85 14.48 -15.97 -0.12
CA ALA A 85 14.81 -14.54 -0.19
C ALA A 85 15.12 -13.95 1.20
N GLN A 86 14.79 -14.66 2.28
CA GLN A 86 15.02 -14.19 3.64
C GLN A 86 16.40 -14.64 4.12
N SER A 87 17.39 -13.74 4.07
CA SER A 87 18.70 -13.99 4.67
C SER A 87 18.55 -14.23 6.17
N ARG A 88 19.20 -15.28 6.67
CA ARG A 88 19.26 -15.56 8.11
C ARG A 88 20.08 -14.47 8.78
N PHE A 89 19.45 -13.67 9.64
CA PHE A 89 20.19 -12.75 10.51
C PHE A 89 20.88 -13.58 11.59
N GLU A 90 22.21 -13.64 11.52
CA GLU A 90 23.04 -14.15 12.60
C GLU A 90 23.15 -13.06 13.67
N PHE A 91 22.38 -13.21 14.75
CA PHE A 91 22.61 -12.42 15.95
C PHE A 91 23.86 -12.98 16.63
N ASP A 92 24.97 -12.27 16.50
CA ASP A 92 26.14 -12.50 17.34
C ASP A 92 25.72 -12.20 18.78
N ARG A 93 25.56 -13.24 19.60
CA ARG A 93 25.35 -13.10 21.04
C ARG A 93 26.65 -12.55 21.61
N GLN A 94 26.74 -11.23 21.75
CA GLN A 94 27.85 -10.59 22.44
C GLN A 94 27.89 -11.12 23.88
N ASP A 95 28.88 -11.97 24.10
CA ASP A 95 29.47 -12.45 25.34
C ASP A 95 28.66 -12.23 26.63
N GLU A 96 28.13 -13.34 27.16
CA GLU A 96 27.78 -13.46 28.58
C GLU A 96 28.96 -12.94 29.43
N PRO A 97 28.74 -12.01 30.36
CA PRO A 97 29.80 -11.57 31.26
C PRO A 97 30.27 -12.79 32.06
N THR A 98 31.50 -13.24 31.80
CA THR A 98 32.16 -14.27 32.61
C THR A 98 32.34 -13.70 34.00
N ILE A 99 31.48 -14.09 34.95
CA ILE A 99 31.66 -13.77 36.36
C ILE A 99 32.89 -14.55 36.83
N PRO A 100 33.97 -13.88 37.27
CA PRO A 100 35.10 -14.59 37.85
C PRO A 100 34.66 -15.26 39.15
N ASN A 101 34.76 -16.59 39.22
CA ASN A 101 34.61 -17.35 40.45
C ASN A 101 35.72 -16.90 41.41
N ASN A 102 35.37 -16.14 42.45
CA ASN A 102 36.26 -15.92 43.58
C ASN A 102 36.16 -17.12 44.53
N ASP A 103 36.77 -18.24 44.15
CA ASP A 103 37.11 -19.29 45.09
C ASP A 103 38.32 -18.82 45.91
N THR A 104 38.07 -18.01 46.94
CA THR A 104 39.00 -17.93 48.08
C THR A 104 38.52 -18.93 49.12
N SER A 105 38.92 -20.18 48.93
CA SER A 105 39.19 -21.06 50.05
C SER A 105 40.48 -20.56 50.70
N ASP A 106 40.39 -19.87 51.83
CA ASP A 106 41.47 -19.92 52.80
C ASP A 106 40.91 -19.97 54.22
N SER A 107 41.66 -20.69 55.05
CA SER A 107 41.24 -21.45 56.23
C SER A 107 40.99 -20.63 57.50
#